data_AF-A0A7G2CTN5-F1
#
_entry.id   AF-A0A7G2CTN5-F1
#
_cell.length_a   1.000
_cell.length_b   1.000
_cell.length_c   1.000
_cell.angle_alpha   90.00
_cell.angle_beta   90.00
_cell.angle_gamma   90.00
#
_symmetry.space_group_name_H-M   'P 1'
#
loop_
_entity.id
_entity.type
_entity.pdbx_description
1 polymer ?
#
loop_
_entity_poly.entity_id
_entity_poly.type
_entity_poly.pdbx_seq_one_letter_code
_entity_poly.pdbx_strand_id
1 'polypeptide(L)'
;MKNRPPMNLKTPMLLYNFTQVCLSVLMTVNLAPFLKNKVFNLNGKFVSTIEFWIFVHYMTKYLDMFDTVFMVLRKKEEQLSLLHLYHHLTIGFIWGVLLQNGIANGTAFFGAWINSFVHSLMYFHYLFTSLGYTNPFKKYLTQIQMFQFALCILHAVLAVALDRQIPFSFAILQLCYHMTLLYLFMNFYRTKIAAKRRPAKQ
;
A
#
# COMPACT_ATOMS: atom_id res chain seq x y z
N MET A 1 -0.47 -0.13 26.55
CA MET A 1 -1.95 -0.11 26.55
C MET A 1 -2.62 -1.27 27.29
N LYS A 2 -1.88 -2.27 27.83
CA LYS A 2 -2.44 -3.49 28.43
C LYS A 2 -3.54 -3.22 29.49
N ASN A 3 -3.31 -2.26 30.39
CA ASN A 3 -4.19 -1.98 31.53
C ASN A 3 -5.10 -0.75 31.37
N ARG A 4 -5.25 -0.20 30.14
CA ARG A 4 -6.14 0.97 29.86
C ARG A 4 -7.31 0.57 28.97
N PRO A 5 -8.51 1.18 29.06
CA PRO A 5 -9.60 0.91 28.12
C PRO A 5 -9.27 1.37 26.69
N PRO A 6 -9.93 0.82 25.65
CA PRO A 6 -9.76 1.28 24.27
C PRO A 6 -10.19 2.74 24.14
N MET A 7 -9.39 3.56 23.46
CA MET A 7 -9.68 4.99 23.34
C MET A 7 -10.72 5.27 22.25
N ASN A 8 -11.58 6.25 22.50
CA ASN A 8 -12.49 6.79 21.49
C ASN A 8 -11.75 7.83 20.64
N LEU A 9 -11.37 7.43 19.42
CA LEU A 9 -10.59 8.25 18.49
C LEU A 9 -11.41 8.64 17.25
N LYS A 10 -12.74 8.77 17.38
CA LYS A 10 -13.63 9.03 16.23
C LYS A 10 -13.22 10.26 15.42
N THR A 11 -13.04 11.42 16.06
CA THR A 11 -12.69 12.67 15.36
C THR A 11 -11.29 12.63 14.74
N PRO A 12 -10.22 12.22 15.47
CA PRO A 12 -8.90 12.06 14.86
C PRO A 12 -8.89 11.11 13.66
N MET A 13 -9.59 9.96 13.76
CA MET A 13 -9.67 9.00 12.65
C MET A 13 -10.46 9.56 11.46
N LEU A 14 -11.50 10.35 11.69
CA LEU A 14 -12.27 10.99 10.63
C LEU A 14 -11.38 11.95 9.82
N LEU A 15 -10.67 12.86 10.51
CA LEU A 15 -9.75 13.80 9.89
C LEU A 15 -8.61 13.09 9.16
N TYR A 16 -8.05 12.05 9.78
CA TYR A 16 -7.03 11.21 9.18
C TYR A 16 -7.51 10.52 7.90
N ASN A 17 -8.64 9.81 7.95
CA ASN A 17 -9.19 9.11 6.79
C ASN A 17 -9.55 10.08 5.66
N PHE A 18 -10.11 11.24 5.98
CA PHE A 18 -10.39 12.29 4.99
C PHE A 18 -9.10 12.78 4.32
N THR A 19 -8.07 13.09 5.10
CA THR A 19 -6.75 13.51 4.59
C THR A 19 -6.15 12.44 3.68
N GLN A 20 -6.20 11.18 4.10
CA GLN A 20 -5.71 10.05 3.32
C GLN A 20 -6.46 9.87 2.00
N VAL A 21 -7.78 10.04 1.99
CA VAL A 21 -8.59 10.02 0.75
C VAL A 21 -8.13 11.13 -0.19
N CYS A 22 -8.05 12.38 0.29
CA CYS A 22 -7.64 13.53 -0.53
C CYS A 22 -6.26 13.33 -1.15
N LEU A 23 -5.25 12.96 -0.33
CA LEU A 23 -3.89 12.72 -0.81
C LEU A 23 -3.85 11.58 -1.82
N SER A 24 -4.52 10.46 -1.53
CA SER A 24 -4.56 9.30 -2.43
C SER A 24 -5.21 9.64 -3.77
N VAL A 25 -6.33 10.36 -3.77
CA VAL A 25 -7.00 10.81 -4.99
C VAL A 25 -6.11 11.77 -5.79
N LEU A 26 -5.47 12.74 -5.14
CA LEU A 26 -4.56 13.68 -5.81
C LEU A 26 -3.39 12.94 -6.48
N MET A 27 -2.75 12.00 -5.78
CA MET A 27 -1.67 11.18 -6.34
C MET A 27 -2.16 10.34 -7.52
N THR A 28 -3.32 9.67 -7.39
CA THR A 28 -3.91 8.88 -8.48
C THR A 28 -4.19 9.73 -9.71
N VAL A 29 -4.83 10.88 -9.55
CA VAL A 29 -5.22 11.74 -10.69
C VAL A 29 -3.99 12.32 -11.38
N ASN A 30 -2.98 12.77 -10.63
CA ASN A 30 -1.81 13.39 -11.23
C ASN A 30 -0.82 12.39 -11.84
N LEU A 31 -0.81 11.14 -11.37
CA LEU A 31 0.01 10.07 -11.96
C LEU A 31 -0.73 9.32 -13.10
N ALA A 32 -2.06 9.43 -13.20
CA ALA A 32 -2.86 8.74 -14.22
C ALA A 32 -2.47 9.05 -15.68
N PRO A 33 -2.07 10.28 -16.07
CA PRO A 33 -1.69 10.57 -17.46
C PRO A 33 -0.57 9.66 -17.98
N PHE A 34 0.34 9.20 -17.10
CA PHE A 34 1.48 8.35 -17.46
C PHE A 34 1.10 6.89 -17.74
N LEU A 35 -0.14 6.48 -17.47
CA LEU A 35 -0.66 5.16 -17.86
C LEU A 35 -0.80 5.01 -19.37
N LYS A 36 -0.94 6.12 -20.11
CA LYS A 36 -1.05 6.12 -21.57
C LYS A 36 0.28 5.82 -22.27
N ASN A 37 1.38 5.85 -21.53
CA ASN A 37 2.69 5.50 -22.05
C ASN A 37 2.76 3.99 -22.33
N LYS A 38 3.96 3.50 -22.67
CA LYS A 38 4.22 2.06 -22.79
C LYS A 38 3.72 1.31 -21.55
N VAL A 39 3.52 0.00 -21.67
CA VAL A 39 3.10 -0.87 -20.55
C VAL A 39 3.92 -0.56 -19.29
N PHE A 40 3.22 -0.16 -18.22
CA PHE A 40 3.81 0.27 -16.93
C PHE A 40 4.86 1.39 -17.01
N ASN A 41 4.86 2.19 -18.09
CA ASN A 41 5.88 3.19 -18.40
C ASN A 41 7.30 2.61 -18.31
N LEU A 42 7.47 1.34 -18.69
CA LEU A 42 8.77 0.68 -18.78
C LEU A 42 9.69 1.48 -19.70
N ASN A 43 10.95 1.65 -19.28
CA ASN A 43 11.93 2.52 -19.93
C ASN A 43 11.49 4.00 -20.00
N GLY A 44 10.57 4.43 -19.14
CA GLY A 44 10.16 5.82 -19.03
C GLY A 44 11.34 6.70 -18.64
N LYS A 45 11.52 7.81 -19.36
CA LYS A 45 12.51 8.82 -19.00
C LYS A 45 12.06 9.60 -17.76
N PHE A 46 13.00 10.32 -17.17
CA PHE A 46 12.73 11.23 -16.07
C PHE A 46 11.64 12.26 -16.42
N VAL A 47 10.66 12.41 -15.54
CA VAL A 47 9.64 13.46 -15.58
C VAL A 47 9.49 14.06 -14.18
N SER A 48 9.67 15.38 -14.04
CA SER A 48 9.62 16.08 -12.74
C SER A 48 8.29 15.88 -12.00
N THR A 49 7.17 15.86 -12.73
CA THR A 49 5.85 15.59 -12.17
C THR A 49 5.76 14.20 -11.54
N ILE A 50 6.35 13.17 -12.15
CA ILE A 50 6.35 11.81 -11.59
C ILE A 50 7.13 11.79 -10.27
N GLU A 51 8.33 12.36 -10.26
CA GLU A 51 9.18 12.40 -9.06
C GLU A 51 8.50 13.14 -7.91
N PHE A 52 7.90 14.31 -8.19
CA PHE A 52 7.18 15.08 -7.18
C PHE A 52 6.04 14.26 -6.54
N TRP A 53 5.21 13.61 -7.34
CA TRP A 53 4.10 12.83 -6.79
C TRP A 53 4.56 11.53 -6.12
N ILE A 54 5.69 10.96 -6.54
CA ILE A 54 6.35 9.86 -5.81
C ILE A 54 6.92 10.35 -4.47
N PHE A 55 7.46 11.57 -4.40
CA PHE A 55 7.88 12.16 -3.14
C PHE A 55 6.69 12.37 -2.19
N VAL A 56 5.56 12.87 -2.68
CA VAL A 56 4.31 12.96 -1.90
C VAL A 56 3.88 11.57 -1.42
N HIS A 57 3.89 10.56 -2.31
CA HIS A 57 3.60 9.17 -1.97
C HIS A 57 4.53 8.62 -0.89
N TYR A 58 5.82 8.89 -0.97
CA TYR A 58 6.80 8.55 0.07
C TYR A 58 6.44 9.19 1.41
N MET A 59 6.10 10.49 1.44
CA MET A 59 5.64 11.16 2.65
C MET A 59 4.38 10.49 3.24
N THR A 60 3.43 10.06 2.39
CA THR A 60 2.24 9.35 2.89
C THR A 60 2.56 8.01 3.56
N LYS A 61 3.71 7.39 3.31
CA LYS A 61 4.07 6.12 3.99
C LYS A 61 4.31 6.33 5.48
N TYR A 62 4.77 7.51 5.89
CA TYR A 62 4.86 7.88 7.31
C TYR A 62 3.48 8.20 7.90
N LEU A 63 2.59 8.80 7.11
CA LEU A 63 1.20 9.01 7.51
C LEU A 63 0.47 7.67 7.71
N ASP A 64 0.70 6.70 6.83
CA ASP A 64 0.16 5.34 6.93
C ASP A 64 0.61 4.61 8.21
N MET A 65 1.73 5.00 8.84
CA MET A 65 2.13 4.42 10.13
C MET A 65 1.11 4.72 11.24
N PHE A 66 0.32 5.79 11.12
CA PHE A 66 -0.74 6.11 12.07
C PHE A 66 -1.87 5.08 12.07
N ASP A 67 -2.06 4.29 11.00
CA ASP A 67 -2.99 3.14 11.02
C ASP A 67 -2.61 2.18 12.17
N THR A 68 -1.33 1.88 12.28
CA THR A 68 -0.77 1.03 13.34
C THR A 68 -1.02 1.65 14.72
N VAL A 69 -0.82 2.96 14.85
CA VAL A 69 -1.10 3.70 16.08
C VAL A 69 -2.58 3.58 16.45
N PHE A 70 -3.50 3.83 15.52
CA PHE A 70 -4.94 3.71 15.77
C PHE A 70 -5.35 2.28 16.15
N MET A 71 -4.78 1.26 15.50
CA MET A 71 -5.02 -0.15 15.86
C MET A 71 -4.60 -0.44 17.30
N VAL A 72 -3.40 -0.02 17.71
CA VAL A 72 -2.89 -0.22 19.08
C VAL A 72 -3.74 0.54 20.10
N LEU A 73 -4.05 1.82 19.84
CA LEU A 73 -4.81 2.67 20.77
C LEU A 73 -6.27 2.21 20.94
N ARG A 74 -6.86 1.58 19.91
CA ARG A 74 -8.20 1.00 19.94
C ARG A 74 -8.23 -0.47 20.36
N LYS A 75 -7.07 -1.07 20.69
CA LYS A 75 -6.92 -2.50 21.01
C LYS A 75 -7.46 -3.43 19.92
N LYS A 76 -7.17 -3.10 18.66
CA LYS A 76 -7.50 -3.89 17.47
C LYS A 76 -6.29 -4.68 17.00
N GLU A 77 -5.67 -5.42 17.93
CA GLU A 77 -4.45 -6.18 17.69
C GLU A 77 -4.65 -7.29 16.65
N GLU A 78 -5.88 -7.76 16.44
CA GLU A 78 -6.24 -8.69 15.36
C GLU A 78 -5.97 -8.13 13.96
N GLN A 79 -5.83 -6.81 13.82
CA GLN A 79 -5.50 -6.13 12.56
C GLN A 79 -3.98 -6.00 12.35
N LEU A 80 -3.17 -6.13 13.41
CA LEU A 80 -1.71 -6.03 13.39
C LEU A 80 -1.06 -7.33 12.93
N SER A 81 -1.31 -7.72 11.69
CA SER A 81 -0.65 -8.87 11.09
C SER A 81 0.86 -8.63 10.91
N LEU A 82 1.65 -9.71 10.91
CA LEU A 82 3.09 -9.63 10.61
C LEU A 82 3.34 -9.01 9.22
N LEU A 83 2.47 -9.31 8.24
CA LEU A 83 2.51 -8.70 6.91
C LEU A 83 2.36 -7.17 6.98
N HIS A 84 1.37 -6.69 7.74
CA HIS A 84 1.12 -5.26 7.95
C HIS A 84 2.35 -4.58 8.55
N LEU A 85 2.86 -5.12 9.66
CA LEU A 85 4.00 -4.53 10.36
C LEU A 85 5.26 -4.53 9.49
N TYR A 86 5.56 -5.67 8.83
CA TYR A 86 6.70 -5.77 7.92
C TYR A 86 6.61 -4.74 6.79
N HIS A 87 5.44 -4.62 6.15
CA HIS A 87 5.23 -3.68 5.06
C HIS A 87 5.41 -2.22 5.51
N HIS A 88 4.67 -1.78 6.55
CA HIS A 88 4.70 -0.38 6.99
C HIS A 88 6.05 0.06 7.56
N LEU A 89 6.84 -0.86 8.14
CA LEU A 89 8.20 -0.54 8.62
C LEU A 89 9.24 -0.44 7.49
N THR A 90 9.06 -1.19 6.39
CA THR A 90 10.06 -1.30 5.33
C THR A 90 9.76 -0.43 4.11
N ILE A 91 8.49 -0.23 3.76
CA ILE A 91 8.11 0.40 2.50
C ILE A 91 8.55 1.85 2.41
N GLY A 92 8.47 2.60 3.51
CA GLY A 92 8.96 3.98 3.57
C GLY A 92 10.47 4.06 3.30
N PHE A 93 11.25 3.19 3.96
CA PHE A 93 12.69 3.12 3.74
C PHE A 93 13.05 2.81 2.28
N ILE A 94 12.37 1.84 1.66
CA ILE A 94 12.59 1.48 0.26
C ILE A 94 12.32 2.66 -0.68
N TRP A 95 11.20 3.36 -0.52
CA TRP A 95 10.91 4.56 -1.32
C TRP A 95 11.93 5.68 -1.11
N GLY A 96 12.42 5.87 0.12
CA GLY A 96 13.48 6.83 0.43
C GLY A 96 14.78 6.50 -0.31
N VAL A 97 15.18 5.23 -0.34
CA VAL A 97 16.35 4.77 -1.12
C VAL A 97 16.16 5.04 -2.62
N LEU A 98 14.97 4.77 -3.16
CA LEU A 98 14.67 5.04 -4.59
C LEU A 98 14.77 6.55 -4.92
N LEU A 99 14.23 7.42 -4.06
CA LEU A 99 14.30 8.88 -4.22
C LEU A 99 15.74 9.39 -4.14
N GLN A 100 16.50 8.96 -3.13
CA GLN A 100 17.89 9.38 -2.94
C GLN A 100 18.79 9.01 -4.12
N ASN A 101 18.51 7.91 -4.80
CA ASN A 101 19.29 7.45 -5.97
C ASN A 101 18.73 7.94 -7.31
N GLY A 102 17.71 8.80 -7.32
CA GLY A 102 17.09 9.31 -8.56
C GLY A 102 16.34 8.25 -9.37
N ILE A 103 15.97 7.12 -8.76
CA ILE A 103 15.28 5.98 -9.38
C ILE A 103 13.76 6.08 -9.25
N ALA A 104 13.26 6.94 -8.36
CA ALA A 104 11.84 7.19 -8.14
C ALA A 104 11.21 8.03 -9.28
N ASN A 105 11.31 7.50 -10.50
CA ASN A 105 10.76 8.09 -11.72
C ASN A 105 10.46 6.97 -12.75
N GLY A 106 10.06 7.35 -13.97
CA GLY A 106 9.91 6.41 -15.09
C GLY A 106 8.97 5.26 -14.74
N THR A 107 9.49 4.04 -14.68
CA THR A 107 8.72 2.82 -14.37
C THR A 107 8.24 2.75 -12.91
N ALA A 108 8.94 3.40 -11.97
CA ALA A 108 8.56 3.37 -10.55
C ALA A 108 7.19 4.02 -10.30
N PHE A 109 6.73 4.90 -11.19
CA PHE A 109 5.42 5.57 -11.11
C PHE A 109 4.27 4.56 -10.94
N PHE A 110 4.35 3.40 -11.58
CA PHE A 110 3.22 2.47 -11.64
C PHE A 110 2.88 1.95 -10.25
N GLY A 111 3.91 1.63 -9.46
CA GLY A 111 3.74 1.18 -8.07
C GLY A 111 3.12 2.25 -7.18
N ALA A 112 3.55 3.51 -7.31
CA ALA A 112 2.98 4.63 -6.57
C ALA A 112 1.52 4.92 -6.99
N TRP A 113 1.26 4.90 -8.30
CA TRP A 113 -0.07 5.16 -8.86
C TRP A 113 -1.08 4.10 -8.42
N ILE A 114 -0.77 2.81 -8.60
CA ILE A 114 -1.71 1.73 -8.27
C ILE A 114 -1.94 1.62 -6.77
N ASN A 115 -0.90 1.88 -5.94
CA ASN A 115 -1.07 1.94 -4.49
C ASN A 115 -1.98 3.10 -4.09
N SER A 116 -1.75 4.30 -4.64
CA SER A 116 -2.59 5.46 -4.39
C SER A 116 -4.05 5.23 -4.82
N PHE A 117 -4.25 4.57 -5.96
CA PHE A 117 -5.60 4.24 -6.44
C PHE A 117 -6.31 3.31 -5.45
N VAL A 118 -5.68 2.22 -5.04
CA VAL A 118 -6.30 1.30 -4.07
C VAL A 118 -6.45 1.93 -2.69
N HIS A 119 -5.49 2.75 -2.25
CA HIS A 119 -5.59 3.51 -0.99
C HIS A 119 -6.76 4.49 -1.01
N SER A 120 -7.05 5.15 -2.15
CA SER A 120 -8.22 6.02 -2.25
C SER A 120 -9.52 5.25 -1.99
N LEU A 121 -9.66 4.03 -2.53
CA LEU A 121 -10.82 3.17 -2.29
C LEU A 121 -10.88 2.65 -0.84
N MET A 122 -9.72 2.25 -0.30
CA MET A 122 -9.61 1.73 1.06
C MET A 122 -9.93 2.79 2.11
N TYR A 123 -9.31 3.97 2.02
CA TYR A 123 -9.56 5.06 2.98
C TYR A 123 -10.94 5.67 2.79
N PHE A 124 -11.51 5.65 1.58
CA PHE A 124 -12.91 6.03 1.38
C PHE A 124 -13.84 5.08 2.15
N HIS A 125 -13.55 3.78 2.13
CA HIS A 125 -14.28 2.81 2.96
C HIS A 125 -14.11 3.09 4.46
N TYR A 126 -12.91 3.42 4.93
CA TYR A 126 -12.68 3.77 6.34
C TYR A 126 -13.37 5.07 6.76
N LEU A 127 -13.40 6.07 5.89
CA LEU A 127 -14.14 7.31 6.10
C LEU A 127 -15.64 7.03 6.20
N PHE A 128 -16.20 6.29 5.24
CA PHE A 128 -17.62 5.95 5.20
C PHE A 128 -18.07 5.13 6.43
N THR A 129 -17.24 4.16 6.86
CA THR A 129 -17.52 3.37 8.07
C THR A 129 -17.31 4.15 9.37
N SER A 130 -16.43 5.15 9.39
CA SER A 130 -16.26 6.05 10.54
C SER A 130 -17.48 6.96 10.78
N LEU A 131 -18.27 7.20 9.74
CA LEU A 131 -19.56 7.91 9.82
C LEU A 131 -20.71 7.02 10.29
N GLY A 132 -20.48 5.72 10.46
CA GLY A 132 -21.48 4.75 10.95
C GLY A 132 -22.19 3.97 9.85
N TYR A 133 -21.83 4.16 8.57
CA TYR A 133 -22.44 3.44 7.46
C TYR A 133 -21.78 2.08 7.22
N THR A 134 -22.57 1.11 6.74
CA THR A 134 -22.08 -0.19 6.28
C THR A 134 -21.75 -0.12 4.79
N ASN A 135 -20.53 -0.48 4.41
CA ASN A 135 -20.13 -0.50 3.01
C ASN A 135 -20.30 -1.92 2.42
N PRO A 136 -21.24 -2.14 1.48
CA PRO A 136 -21.47 -3.46 0.88
C PRO A 136 -20.31 -3.93 0.00
N PHE A 137 -19.42 -3.02 -0.43
CA PHE A 137 -18.30 -3.32 -1.31
C PHE A 137 -17.03 -3.77 -0.57
N LYS A 138 -17.09 -3.92 0.76
CA LYS A 138 -15.93 -4.38 1.56
C LYS A 138 -15.26 -5.64 1.01
N LYS A 139 -16.05 -6.60 0.50
CA LYS A 139 -15.54 -7.85 -0.07
C LYS A 139 -14.70 -7.62 -1.33
N TYR A 140 -15.05 -6.62 -2.15
CA TYR A 140 -14.32 -6.30 -3.38
C TYR A 140 -13.03 -5.54 -3.08
N LEU A 141 -12.96 -4.76 -1.99
CA LEU A 141 -11.74 -4.04 -1.61
C LEU A 141 -10.55 -4.99 -1.41
N THR A 142 -10.77 -6.09 -0.70
CA THR A 142 -9.72 -7.10 -0.52
C THR A 142 -9.32 -7.75 -1.83
N GLN A 143 -10.28 -8.02 -2.73
CA GLN A 143 -9.98 -8.57 -4.06
C GLN A 143 -9.15 -7.59 -4.91
N ILE A 144 -9.47 -6.29 -4.84
CA ILE A 144 -8.73 -5.23 -5.53
C ILE A 144 -7.29 -5.12 -4.98
N GLN A 145 -7.11 -5.19 -3.65
CA GLN A 145 -5.76 -5.21 -3.04
C GLN A 145 -4.94 -6.41 -3.51
N MET A 146 -5.56 -7.58 -3.62
CA MET A 146 -4.90 -8.78 -4.16
C MET A 146 -4.54 -8.63 -5.63
N PHE A 147 -5.43 -8.04 -6.42
CA PHE A 147 -5.19 -7.77 -7.82
C PHE A 147 -4.05 -6.77 -8.02
N GLN A 148 -4.02 -5.67 -7.25
CA GLN A 148 -2.90 -4.73 -7.21
C GLN A 148 -1.59 -5.48 -6.95
N PHE A 149 -1.57 -6.35 -5.93
CA PHE A 149 -0.37 -7.06 -5.56
C PHE A 149 0.15 -7.95 -6.71
N ALA A 150 -0.75 -8.67 -7.39
CA ALA A 150 -0.41 -9.45 -8.58
C ALA A 150 0.14 -8.57 -9.73
N LEU A 151 -0.47 -7.42 -9.99
CA LEU A 151 0.02 -6.48 -10.99
C LEU A 151 1.40 -5.91 -10.64
N CYS A 152 1.68 -5.63 -9.37
CA CYS A 152 3.00 -5.16 -8.95
C CYS A 152 4.08 -6.23 -9.10
N ILE A 153 3.77 -7.51 -8.86
CA ILE A 153 4.69 -8.64 -9.15
C ILE A 153 4.95 -8.72 -10.65
N LEU A 154 3.90 -8.69 -11.48
CA LEU A 154 4.05 -8.71 -12.93
C LEU A 154 4.93 -7.54 -13.40
N HIS A 155 4.67 -6.33 -12.90
CA HIS A 155 5.49 -5.17 -13.18
C HIS A 155 6.96 -5.37 -12.76
N ALA A 156 7.22 -5.94 -11.58
CA ALA A 156 8.58 -6.21 -11.13
C ALA A 156 9.33 -7.20 -12.03
N VAL A 157 8.65 -8.27 -12.46
CA VAL A 157 9.22 -9.26 -13.42
C VAL A 157 9.53 -8.60 -14.75
N LEU A 158 8.60 -7.81 -15.29
CA LEU A 158 8.82 -7.09 -16.56
C LEU A 158 9.91 -6.03 -16.44
N ALA A 159 10.03 -5.34 -15.30
CA ALA A 159 11.08 -4.37 -15.06
C ALA A 159 12.47 -5.02 -15.10
N VAL A 160 12.64 -6.19 -14.47
CA VAL A 160 13.89 -6.96 -14.51
C VAL A 160 14.23 -7.42 -15.94
N ALA A 161 13.24 -7.84 -16.71
CA ALA A 161 13.46 -8.39 -18.05
C ALA A 161 13.65 -7.32 -19.13
N LEU A 162 12.92 -6.21 -19.05
CA LEU A 162 12.71 -5.28 -20.17
C LEU A 162 13.10 -3.83 -19.87
N ASP A 163 13.26 -3.43 -18.60
CA ASP A 163 13.65 -2.06 -18.28
C ASP A 163 15.17 -1.90 -18.38
N ARG A 164 15.59 -0.83 -19.06
CA ARG A 164 16.98 -0.45 -19.34
C ARG A 164 17.31 0.95 -18.79
N GLN A 165 16.32 1.67 -18.25
CA GLN A 165 16.52 2.98 -17.64
C GLN A 165 16.89 2.85 -16.18
N ILE A 166 16.30 1.89 -15.45
CA ILE A 166 16.65 1.63 -14.06
C ILE A 166 17.85 0.66 -13.97
N PRO A 167 18.77 0.83 -13.00
CA PRO A 167 19.82 -0.15 -12.77
C PRO A 167 19.22 -1.50 -12.34
N PHE A 168 19.83 -2.58 -12.85
CA PHE A 168 19.37 -3.95 -12.61
C PHE A 168 19.23 -4.30 -11.12
N SER A 169 20.13 -3.78 -10.27
CA SER A 169 20.08 -3.97 -8.81
C SER A 169 18.76 -3.49 -8.19
N PHE A 170 18.22 -2.35 -8.63
CA PHE A 170 16.95 -1.82 -8.13
C PHE A 170 15.74 -2.59 -8.67
N ALA A 171 15.81 -3.06 -9.92
CA ALA A 171 14.77 -3.94 -10.47
C ALA A 171 14.69 -5.26 -9.68
N ILE A 172 15.84 -5.86 -9.35
CA ILE A 172 15.91 -7.06 -8.51
C ILE A 172 15.44 -6.77 -7.09
N LEU A 173 15.82 -5.65 -6.48
CA LEU A 173 15.32 -5.23 -5.17
C LEU A 173 13.79 -5.18 -5.14
N GLN A 174 13.17 -4.56 -6.15
CA GLN A 174 11.72 -4.51 -6.28
C GLN A 174 11.12 -5.91 -6.38
N LEU A 175 11.69 -6.80 -7.20
CA LEU A 175 11.21 -8.17 -7.34
C LEU A 175 11.32 -8.94 -6.02
N CYS A 176 12.48 -8.92 -5.37
CA CYS A 176 12.70 -9.57 -4.07
C CYS A 176 11.69 -9.09 -3.02
N TYR A 177 11.44 -7.78 -2.95
CA TYR A 177 10.48 -7.22 -2.01
C TYR A 177 9.06 -7.76 -2.24
N HIS A 178 8.60 -7.79 -3.50
CA HIS A 178 7.29 -8.35 -3.82
C HIS A 178 7.22 -9.86 -3.55
N MET A 179 8.30 -10.61 -3.78
CA MET A 179 8.34 -12.03 -3.42
C MET A 179 8.23 -12.25 -1.89
N THR A 180 8.87 -11.40 -1.08
CA THR A 180 8.72 -11.46 0.39
C THR A 180 7.29 -11.14 0.82
N LEU A 181 6.67 -10.10 0.25
CA LEU A 181 5.27 -9.78 0.54
C LEU A 181 4.32 -10.93 0.15
N LEU A 182 4.59 -11.62 -0.96
CA LEU A 182 3.77 -12.75 -1.43
C LEU A 182 3.88 -13.91 -0.45
N TYR A 183 5.10 -14.22 0.00
CA TYR A 183 5.34 -15.23 1.01
C TYR A 183 4.57 -14.92 2.31
N LEU A 184 4.69 -13.69 2.82
CA LEU A 184 4.01 -13.26 4.03
C LEU A 184 2.49 -13.29 3.89
N PHE A 185 1.97 -12.91 2.72
CA PHE A 185 0.54 -13.00 2.42
C PHE A 185 0.04 -14.44 2.40
N MET A 186 0.78 -15.35 1.74
CA MET A 186 0.45 -16.78 1.74
C MET A 186 0.45 -17.37 3.14
N ASN A 187 1.41 -16.99 3.99
CA ASN A 187 1.46 -17.41 5.38
C ASN A 187 0.22 -16.92 6.18
N PHE A 188 -0.13 -15.64 6.02
CA PHE A 188 -1.34 -15.07 6.61
C PHE A 188 -2.63 -15.78 6.14
N TYR A 189 -2.73 -16.10 4.85
CA TYR A 189 -3.89 -16.79 4.30
C TYR A 189 -4.01 -18.23 4.85
N ARG A 190 -2.90 -18.97 4.90
CA ARG A 190 -2.85 -20.34 5.45
C ARG A 190 -3.26 -20.38 6.92
N THR A 191 -2.73 -19.46 7.74
CA THR A 191 -3.07 -19.38 9.16
C THR A 191 -4.56 -19.07 9.38
N LYS A 192 -5.15 -18.16 8.58
CA LYS A 192 -6.60 -17.89 8.64
C LYS A 192 -7.46 -19.09 8.26
N ILE A 193 -7.09 -19.83 7.21
CA ILE A 193 -7.83 -21.04 6.83
C ILE A 193 -7.71 -22.11 7.91
N ALA A 194 -6.51 -22.34 8.45
CA ALA A 194 -6.28 -23.32 9.51
C ALA A 194 -7.08 -22.97 10.78
N ALA A 195 -7.17 -21.69 11.13
CA ALA A 195 -7.99 -21.22 12.25
C ALA A 195 -9.49 -21.47 12.01
N LYS A 196 -9.99 -21.27 10.78
CA LYS A 196 -11.40 -21.55 10.42
C LYS A 196 -11.76 -23.04 10.43
N ARG A 197 -10.77 -23.92 10.27
CA ARG A 197 -10.94 -25.39 10.28
C ARG A 197 -10.91 -26.01 11.68
N ARG A 198 -10.48 -25.27 12.71
CA ARG A 198 -10.58 -25.76 14.10
C ARG A 198 -12.05 -25.68 14.54
N PRO A 199 -12.70 -26.80 14.91
CA PRO A 199 -14.02 -26.74 15.51
C PRO A 199 -13.94 -25.89 16.78
N ALA A 200 -14.95 -25.04 17.01
CA ALA A 200 -15.08 -24.32 18.27
C ALA A 200 -15.04 -25.36 19.39
N LYS A 201 -14.03 -25.25 20.28
CA LYS A 201 -14.04 -26.03 21.50
C LYS A 201 -15.32 -25.64 22.25
N GLN A 202 -16.27 -26.57 22.34
CA GLN A 202 -17.38 -26.51 23.29
C GLN A 202 -16.83 -26.57 24.71
#